data_AF-A0A8S1H1Y5-F1
#
_entry.id   AF-A0A8S1H1Y5-F1
#
_cell.length_a   1.000
_cell.length_b   1.000
_cell.length_c   1.000
_cell.angle_alpha   90.00
_cell.angle_beta   90.00
_cell.angle_gamma   90.00
#
_symmetry.space_group_name_H-M   'P 1'
#
loop_
_entity.id
_entity.type
_entity.pdbx_description
1 polymer ?
#
loop_
_entity_poly.entity_id
_entity_poly.type
_entity_poly.pdbx_seq_one_letter_code
_entity_poly.pdbx_strand_id
1 'polypeptide(L)'
;MEVCKTPLAGDETTESSARKRRRCALMATKIIKESLKVVSKKQRTILSRNSPVPLTCCIRISPKCDVDVNSVHILTKTELACSACYHFVHKKPNGLKFEVWKEAHVEESRCRAVVNNFIQDIILPYWVKCSKCTSYRCFVSEKCIDSQDIVNFQCENCEEPEDKAVLEVIGDPDWLKKTNTFPYFQRHPALIWLKGQYYCDETGMSPVETKFDPAPLIDASFNTTDFLLPFHIPHTEAVASCCRPDTMEKDELEEFVAYANEQRPFLAARNLIIAIWSCRPFEYLTLKKCLEFFVCRGHSRIWLSEHLIPQTYNFLMRKGCINVGAVTLPPEIQQIYDKKVIVVGAGISGLVAARQLKMQGVDVTILEGRNRAGGRMKDTTSMGVAAGCGAQLVVGVHNNPISLMYRQLGLDYLIPSRTCPLLDALKGGIVDKRVDDEAETHFNFLLESAAHGKTSKQKSDVVQEDCSLLCEFSMEKW
;
A
#
# COMPACT_ATOMS: atom_id res chain seq x y z
N MET A 1 1.29 -31.21 1.83
CA MET A 1 1.30 -29.78 2.22
C MET A 1 1.61 -29.75 3.71
N GLU A 2 2.88 -29.72 4.08
CA GLU A 2 3.28 -29.52 5.47
C GLU A 2 3.02 -28.07 5.83
N VAL A 3 1.93 -27.85 6.57
CA VAL A 3 1.66 -26.58 7.24
C VAL A 3 2.72 -26.46 8.34
N CYS A 4 3.61 -25.48 8.20
CA CYS A 4 4.59 -25.13 9.23
C CYS A 4 3.85 -24.88 10.55
N LYS A 5 3.99 -25.80 11.50
CA LYS A 5 3.54 -25.61 12.89
C LYS A 5 4.34 -24.47 13.50
N THR A 6 3.65 -23.42 13.95
CA THR A 6 4.18 -22.33 14.77
C THR A 6 4.68 -22.86 16.11
N PRO A 7 5.90 -22.53 16.57
CA PRO A 7 6.25 -22.63 17.98
C PRO A 7 5.57 -21.50 18.75
N LEU A 8 5.05 -21.83 19.93
CA LEU A 8 4.57 -20.87 20.91
C LEU A 8 5.69 -19.90 21.30
N ALA A 9 5.27 -18.67 21.62
CA ALA A 9 6.11 -17.52 21.96
C ALA A 9 7.27 -17.87 22.90
N GLY A 10 8.49 -17.75 22.38
CA GLY A 10 9.73 -17.82 23.12
C GLY A 10 10.82 -17.08 22.35
N ASP A 11 11.36 -16.03 22.97
CA ASP A 11 12.54 -15.23 22.63
C ASP A 11 13.34 -15.65 21.38
N GLU A 12 12.84 -15.33 20.19
CA GLU A 12 13.67 -15.24 19.00
C GLU A 12 14.12 -13.78 18.86
N THR A 13 15.44 -13.56 18.82
CA THR A 13 16.01 -12.24 18.54
C THR A 13 15.33 -11.63 17.31
N THR A 14 14.98 -10.35 17.41
CA THR A 14 14.16 -9.61 16.42
C THR A 14 14.67 -9.76 14.98
N GLU A 15 15.99 -9.91 14.81
CA GLU A 15 16.65 -10.09 13.51
C GLU A 15 16.44 -11.47 12.87
N SER A 16 16.42 -12.55 13.67
CA SER A 16 16.13 -13.92 13.19
C SER A 16 14.69 -14.04 12.69
N SER A 17 13.76 -13.45 13.44
CA SER A 17 12.34 -13.39 13.11
C SER A 17 12.07 -12.60 11.81
N ALA A 18 12.75 -11.46 11.62
CA ALA A 18 12.68 -10.66 10.39
C ALA A 18 13.16 -11.46 9.16
N ARG A 19 14.28 -12.18 9.27
CA ARG A 19 14.82 -13.01 8.18
C ARG A 19 13.86 -14.14 7.78
N LYS A 20 13.14 -14.75 8.74
CA LYS A 20 12.09 -15.76 8.45
C LYS A 20 10.90 -15.14 7.70
N ARG A 21 10.34 -14.03 8.18
CA ARG A 21 9.20 -13.33 7.52
C ARG A 21 9.52 -12.96 6.07
N ARG A 22 10.72 -12.43 5.82
CA ARG A 22 11.23 -12.10 4.48
C ARG A 22 11.35 -13.30 3.52
N ARG A 23 11.63 -14.51 4.01
CA ARG A 23 11.69 -15.74 3.18
C ARG A 23 10.31 -16.25 2.79
N CYS A 24 9.29 -16.02 3.60
CA CYS A 24 7.96 -16.54 3.33
C CYS A 24 7.12 -15.61 2.44
N ALA A 25 7.32 -14.30 2.54
CA ALA A 25 6.84 -13.35 1.53
C ALA A 25 7.19 -13.84 0.12
N LEU A 26 8.45 -14.24 -0.09
CA LEU A 26 8.95 -14.79 -1.36
C LEU A 26 8.20 -16.03 -1.85
N MET A 27 7.99 -17.01 -0.97
CA MET A 27 7.28 -18.24 -1.36
C MET A 27 5.86 -17.92 -1.81
N ALA A 28 5.17 -17.03 -1.10
CA ALA A 28 3.84 -16.57 -1.48
C ALA A 28 3.86 -15.82 -2.83
N THR A 29 4.83 -14.94 -3.08
CA THR A 29 4.99 -14.27 -4.39
C THR A 29 5.23 -15.27 -5.52
N LYS A 30 6.06 -16.29 -5.29
CA LYS A 30 6.42 -17.29 -6.28
C LYS A 30 5.22 -18.13 -6.69
N ILE A 31 4.43 -18.59 -5.71
CA ILE A 31 3.20 -19.37 -5.94
C ILE A 31 2.19 -18.58 -6.79
N ILE A 32 2.01 -17.28 -6.51
CA ILE A 32 1.08 -16.43 -7.28
C ILE A 32 1.60 -16.16 -8.70
N LYS A 33 2.90 -15.92 -8.87
CA LYS A 33 3.49 -15.77 -10.21
C LYS A 33 3.34 -17.03 -11.05
N GLU A 34 3.46 -18.20 -10.43
CA GLU A 34 3.24 -19.50 -11.08
C GLU A 34 1.76 -19.73 -11.42
N SER A 35 0.82 -19.28 -10.58
CA SER A 35 -0.63 -19.42 -10.83
C SER A 35 -1.16 -18.45 -11.88
N LEU A 36 -0.57 -17.26 -12.03
CA LEU A 36 -1.02 -16.24 -12.97
C LEU A 36 -0.59 -16.46 -14.43
N LYS A 37 0.28 -17.43 -14.75
CA LYS A 37 0.77 -17.77 -16.10
C LYS A 37 0.84 -16.56 -17.06
N VAL A 38 1.41 -15.44 -16.63
CA VAL A 38 1.66 -14.30 -17.52
C VAL A 38 2.95 -14.60 -18.27
N VAL A 39 2.81 -15.20 -19.45
CA VAL A 39 3.91 -15.29 -20.41
C VAL A 39 4.10 -13.91 -21.02
N SER A 40 5.15 -13.20 -20.61
CA SER A 40 5.60 -12.04 -21.36
C SER A 40 7.08 -12.18 -21.71
N LYS A 41 7.38 -11.89 -22.97
CA LYS A 41 8.75 -11.75 -23.45
C LYS A 41 9.31 -10.47 -22.84
N LYS A 42 10.44 -10.57 -22.12
CA LYS A 42 11.27 -9.41 -21.73
C LYS A 42 11.70 -8.67 -22.99
N GLN A 43 10.94 -7.67 -23.42
CA GLN A 43 11.41 -6.71 -24.40
C GLN A 43 12.14 -5.61 -23.64
N ARG A 44 13.42 -5.86 -23.34
CA ARG A 44 14.33 -4.77 -22.95
C ARG A 44 14.60 -3.96 -24.21
N THR A 45 13.91 -2.84 -24.35
CA THR A 45 14.27 -1.83 -25.34
C THR A 45 15.61 -1.25 -24.90
N ILE A 46 16.69 -1.72 -25.51
CA ILE A 46 18.01 -1.08 -25.35
C ILE A 46 17.83 0.34 -25.89
N LEU A 47 17.97 1.34 -25.02
CA LEU A 47 18.04 2.73 -25.45
C LEU A 47 19.14 2.83 -26.52
N SER A 48 18.73 3.07 -27.77
CA SER A 48 19.69 3.23 -28.86
C SER A 48 20.46 4.53 -28.64
N ARG A 49 21.75 4.55 -29.00
CA ARG A 49 22.59 5.76 -28.99
C ARG A 49 22.07 6.89 -29.90
N ASN A 50 21.03 6.64 -30.69
CA ASN A 50 20.48 7.56 -31.70
C ASN A 50 19.32 8.44 -31.19
N SER A 51 18.95 8.34 -29.90
CA SER A 51 17.96 9.25 -29.31
C SER A 51 18.63 10.60 -29.01
N PRO A 52 17.96 11.76 -29.21
CA PRO A 52 18.52 13.08 -28.94
C PRO A 52 18.62 13.33 -27.42
N VAL A 53 19.60 12.71 -26.76
CA VAL A 53 19.84 12.89 -25.33
C VAL A 53 20.77 14.09 -25.10
N PRO A 54 20.51 14.98 -24.12
CA PRO A 54 21.41 16.08 -23.81
C PRO A 54 22.86 15.62 -23.57
N LEU A 55 23.82 16.30 -24.21
CA LEU A 55 25.26 16.02 -24.19
C LEU A 55 25.97 16.45 -22.89
N THR A 56 25.35 16.27 -21.72
CA THR A 56 26.01 16.59 -20.45
C THR A 56 25.89 15.48 -19.42
N CYS A 57 26.99 15.23 -18.70
CA CYS A 57 27.03 14.27 -17.61
C CYS A 57 26.16 14.80 -16.45
N CYS A 58 25.20 14.01 -15.99
CA CYS A 58 24.26 14.43 -14.93
C CYS A 58 24.86 14.31 -13.52
N ILE A 59 26.00 13.63 -13.35
CA ILE A 59 26.62 13.40 -12.04
C ILE A 59 27.82 14.30 -11.75
N ARG A 60 28.63 14.66 -12.76
CA ARG A 60 29.75 15.63 -12.68
C ARG A 60 30.68 15.52 -11.45
N ILE A 61 30.98 14.29 -11.01
CA ILE A 61 31.76 14.04 -9.78
C ILE A 61 33.28 13.86 -10.01
N SER A 62 33.72 13.59 -11.23
CA SER A 62 35.13 13.38 -11.54
C SER A 62 35.80 14.69 -11.96
N PRO A 63 37.04 14.99 -11.52
CA PRO A 63 37.83 16.08 -12.09
C PRO A 63 38.09 15.93 -13.60
N LYS A 64 37.95 14.71 -14.13
CA LYS A 64 38.06 14.39 -15.57
C LYS A 64 36.69 14.23 -16.23
N CYS A 65 35.65 14.89 -15.69
CA CYS A 65 34.31 14.80 -16.22
C CYS A 65 34.26 15.42 -17.62
N ASP A 66 34.19 14.57 -18.63
CA ASP A 66 34.02 14.96 -20.02
C ASP A 66 33.04 14.00 -20.71
N VAL A 67 32.18 14.52 -21.58
CA VAL A 67 31.16 13.72 -22.28
C VAL A 67 31.64 13.40 -23.69
N ASP A 68 32.22 12.21 -23.84
CA ASP A 68 32.42 11.61 -25.15
C ASP A 68 31.24 10.70 -25.48
N VAL A 69 30.48 11.05 -26.52
CA VAL A 69 29.26 10.35 -26.99
C VAL A 69 29.48 8.86 -27.25
N ASN A 70 30.72 8.44 -27.51
CA ASN A 70 31.08 7.04 -27.73
C ASN A 70 31.27 6.22 -26.44
N SER A 71 31.43 6.90 -25.29
CA SER A 71 31.82 6.34 -23.99
C SER A 71 30.97 6.92 -22.85
N VAL A 72 29.66 6.67 -22.91
CA VAL A 72 28.69 7.06 -21.88
C VAL A 72 27.89 5.86 -21.35
N HIS A 73 27.46 6.00 -20.09
CA HIS A 73 26.54 5.09 -19.43
C HIS A 73 25.15 5.75 -19.36
N ILE A 74 24.22 5.24 -20.17
CA ILE A 74 22.84 5.76 -20.24
C ILE A 74 22.04 5.22 -19.05
N LEU A 75 21.53 6.13 -18.21
CA LEU A 75 20.73 5.80 -17.02
C LEU A 75 19.24 5.78 -17.38
N THR A 76 18.78 6.85 -18.02
CA THR A 76 17.42 7.08 -18.50
C THR A 76 17.48 7.74 -19.88
N LYS A 77 16.33 8.01 -20.52
CA LYS A 77 16.28 8.69 -21.82
C LYS A 77 16.89 10.10 -21.78
N THR A 78 16.87 10.76 -20.62
CA THR A 78 17.32 12.14 -20.46
C THR A 78 18.48 12.29 -19.46
N GLU A 79 19.04 11.19 -18.96
CA GLU A 79 20.15 11.19 -17.98
C GLU A 79 21.24 10.19 -18.36
N LEU A 80 22.49 10.67 -18.38
CA LEU A 80 23.68 9.87 -18.65
C LEU A 80 24.83 10.23 -17.72
N ALA A 81 25.70 9.25 -17.48
CA ALA A 81 26.98 9.43 -16.81
C ALA A 81 28.13 9.19 -17.79
N CYS A 82 29.11 10.10 -17.86
CA CYS A 82 30.33 9.82 -18.62
C CYS A 82 31.17 8.74 -17.93
N SER A 83 31.96 7.99 -18.70
CA SER A 83 32.81 6.90 -18.18
C SER A 83 33.74 7.34 -17.05
N ALA A 84 34.33 8.54 -17.15
CA ALA A 84 35.19 9.08 -16.11
C ALA A 84 34.45 9.20 -14.78
N CYS A 85 33.24 9.78 -14.77
CA CYS A 85 32.44 9.88 -13.55
C CYS A 85 31.91 8.53 -13.09
N TYR A 86 31.44 7.67 -14.01
CA TYR A 86 30.89 6.35 -13.69
C TYR A 86 31.90 5.46 -12.95
N HIS A 87 33.18 5.47 -13.37
CA HIS A 87 34.23 4.75 -12.65
C HIS A 87 34.71 5.47 -11.39
N PHE A 88 34.61 6.81 -11.35
CA PHE A 88 35.00 7.60 -10.19
C PHE A 88 34.10 7.36 -8.97
N VAL A 89 32.87 6.87 -9.19
CA VAL A 89 31.93 6.43 -8.14
C VAL A 89 32.59 5.52 -7.09
N HIS A 90 33.47 4.60 -7.51
CA HIS A 90 34.17 3.69 -6.59
C HIS A 90 35.24 4.40 -5.73
N LYS A 91 35.68 5.60 -6.12
CA LYS A 91 36.81 6.33 -5.51
C LYS A 91 36.39 7.51 -4.63
N LYS A 92 35.08 7.84 -4.55
CA LYS A 92 34.57 9.10 -3.98
C LYS A 92 35.23 9.46 -2.62
N PRO A 93 35.88 10.65 -2.50
CA PRO A 93 36.60 11.06 -1.28
C PRO A 93 35.73 11.69 -0.18
N ASN A 94 34.48 12.04 -0.45
CA ASN A 94 33.54 12.67 0.51
C ASN A 94 32.68 11.64 1.27
N GLY A 95 33.23 10.48 1.65
CA GLY A 95 32.59 9.48 2.53
C GLY A 95 31.54 8.54 1.91
N LEU A 96 30.83 8.92 0.84
CA LEU A 96 29.83 8.05 0.18
C LEU A 96 30.44 7.22 -0.94
N LYS A 97 30.97 6.04 -0.61
CA LYS A 97 31.57 5.09 -1.55
C LYS A 97 30.55 4.04 -2.00
N PHE A 98 30.64 3.60 -3.26
CA PHE A 98 29.82 2.49 -3.78
C PHE A 98 29.88 1.25 -2.88
N GLU A 99 31.05 0.90 -2.34
CA GLU A 99 31.18 -0.28 -1.47
C GLU A 99 30.42 -0.13 -0.15
N VAL A 100 30.42 1.07 0.47
CA VAL A 100 29.66 1.33 1.71
C VAL A 100 28.16 1.26 1.45
N TRP A 101 27.69 1.84 0.34
CA TRP A 101 26.29 1.70 -0.06
C TRP A 101 25.94 0.24 -0.40
N LYS A 102 26.84 -0.48 -1.05
CA LYS A 102 26.64 -1.87 -1.44
C LYS A 102 26.53 -2.79 -0.22
N GLU A 103 27.29 -2.54 0.85
CA GLU A 103 27.15 -3.23 2.13
C GLU A 103 25.73 -3.05 2.68
N ALA A 104 25.27 -1.80 2.84
CA ALA A 104 23.91 -1.50 3.32
C ALA A 104 22.83 -2.06 2.39
N HIS A 105 23.03 -2.00 1.08
CA HIS A 105 22.10 -2.50 0.07
C HIS A 105 21.93 -4.02 0.18
N VAL A 106 23.01 -4.78 0.38
CA VAL A 106 22.94 -6.26 0.45
C VAL A 106 22.14 -6.74 1.68
N GLU A 107 22.08 -5.94 2.75
CA GLU A 107 21.29 -6.27 3.95
C GLU A 107 19.77 -6.13 3.71
N GLU A 108 19.37 -5.13 2.92
CA GLU A 108 17.97 -4.70 2.75
C GLU A 108 17.41 -4.90 1.33
N SER A 109 18.18 -5.52 0.43
CA SER A 109 17.78 -5.80 -0.96
C SER A 109 18.21 -7.19 -1.44
N ARG A 110 17.42 -7.75 -2.36
CA ARG A 110 17.77 -8.99 -3.09
C ARG A 110 18.30 -8.72 -4.50
N CYS A 111 18.08 -7.53 -5.04
CA CYS A 111 18.67 -7.13 -6.30
C CYS A 111 20.19 -7.00 -6.18
N ARG A 112 20.91 -7.40 -7.23
CA ARG A 112 22.36 -7.19 -7.33
C ARG A 112 22.68 -5.70 -7.20
N ALA A 113 23.60 -5.37 -6.30
CA ALA A 113 24.19 -4.04 -6.22
C ALA A 113 24.93 -3.72 -7.51
N VAL A 114 24.44 -2.73 -8.26
CA VAL A 114 25.04 -2.24 -9.51
C VAL A 114 25.22 -0.73 -9.44
N VAL A 115 26.23 -0.21 -10.13
CA VAL A 115 26.59 1.22 -10.10
C VAL A 115 25.42 2.11 -10.53
N ASN A 116 24.61 1.69 -11.51
CA ASN A 116 23.39 2.41 -11.90
C ASN A 116 22.44 2.65 -10.72
N ASN A 117 22.18 1.62 -9.91
CA ASN A 117 21.29 1.71 -8.75
C ASN A 117 21.87 2.67 -7.70
N PHE A 118 23.17 2.62 -7.47
CA PHE A 118 23.83 3.57 -6.58
C PHE A 118 23.77 5.01 -7.10
N ILE A 119 23.96 5.21 -8.41
CA ILE A 119 23.83 6.54 -9.02
C ILE A 119 22.42 7.06 -8.83
N GLN A 120 21.40 6.24 -9.08
CA GLN A 120 20.00 6.64 -8.89
C GLN A 120 19.67 6.92 -7.43
N ASP A 121 20.09 6.06 -6.50
CA ASP A 121 19.73 6.17 -5.09
C ASP A 121 20.51 7.28 -4.38
N ILE A 122 21.78 7.50 -4.72
CA ILE A 122 22.66 8.39 -3.92
C ILE A 122 23.14 9.62 -4.67
N ILE A 123 23.38 9.54 -5.98
CA ILE A 123 24.14 10.58 -6.69
C ILE A 123 23.24 11.55 -7.46
N LEU A 124 22.22 11.07 -8.19
CA LEU A 124 21.40 11.93 -9.04
C LEU A 124 20.81 13.09 -8.24
N PRO A 125 20.71 14.31 -8.81
CA PRO A 125 20.06 15.42 -8.13
C PRO A 125 18.57 15.13 -7.93
N TYR A 126 17.95 15.86 -7.01
CA TYR A 126 16.49 15.88 -6.90
C TYR A 126 15.91 16.85 -7.93
N TRP A 127 14.65 16.64 -8.29
CA TRP A 127 13.90 17.55 -9.16
C TRP A 127 12.59 17.93 -8.51
N VAL A 128 12.46 19.19 -8.09
CA VAL A 128 11.35 19.67 -7.25
C VAL A 128 10.66 20.85 -7.93
N LYS A 129 9.33 20.93 -7.81
CA LYS A 129 8.57 22.10 -8.28
C LYS A 129 8.80 23.28 -7.35
N CYS A 130 9.12 24.43 -7.90
CA CYS A 130 9.21 25.66 -7.12
C CYS A 130 7.84 26.05 -6.57
N SER A 131 7.76 26.36 -5.27
CA SER A 131 6.53 26.81 -4.62
C SER A 131 5.98 28.16 -5.13
N LYS A 132 6.79 28.93 -5.87
CA LYS A 132 6.41 30.22 -6.49
C LYS A 132 5.98 30.10 -7.95
N CYS A 133 6.86 29.63 -8.84
CA CYS A 133 6.58 29.55 -10.28
C CYS A 133 6.03 28.20 -10.76
N THR A 134 6.00 27.19 -9.89
CA THR A 134 5.53 25.81 -10.18
C THR A 134 6.35 25.00 -11.18
N SER A 135 7.38 25.58 -11.81
CA SER A 135 8.31 24.87 -12.68
C SER A 135 9.22 23.92 -11.90
N TYR A 136 9.60 22.81 -12.52
CA TYR A 136 10.62 21.90 -11.98
C TYR A 136 12.00 22.54 -12.05
N ARG A 137 12.80 22.32 -11.00
CA ARG A 137 14.20 22.70 -10.93
C ARG A 137 15.03 21.60 -10.31
N CYS A 138 16.28 21.54 -10.76
CA CYS A 138 17.31 20.71 -10.15
C CYS A 138 17.60 21.21 -8.74
N PHE A 139 17.46 20.33 -7.76
CA PHE A 139 17.78 20.58 -6.36
C PHE A 139 18.93 19.67 -5.94
N VAL A 140 20.11 20.26 -5.79
CA VAL A 140 21.33 19.55 -5.43
C VAL A 140 21.43 19.49 -3.91
N SER A 141 21.33 18.28 -3.35
CA SER A 141 21.53 18.04 -1.93
C SER A 141 22.36 16.76 -1.71
N GLU A 142 23.35 16.87 -0.84
CA GLU A 142 24.17 15.73 -0.40
C GLU A 142 23.39 14.80 0.55
N LYS A 143 22.43 15.34 1.30
CA LYS A 143 21.57 14.57 2.21
C LYS A 143 20.29 14.16 1.50
N CYS A 144 19.65 13.09 1.96
CA CYS A 144 18.30 12.78 1.53
C CYS A 144 17.34 13.87 2.02
N ILE A 145 16.54 14.39 1.08
CA ILE A 145 15.54 15.44 1.35
C ILE A 145 14.30 14.83 2.00
N ASP A 146 13.45 15.67 2.57
CA ASP A 146 12.15 15.28 3.13
C ASP A 146 10.98 16.13 2.59
N SER A 147 9.80 15.94 3.19
CA SER A 147 8.60 16.67 2.77
C SER A 147 8.70 18.17 3.00
N GLN A 148 9.39 18.60 4.04
CA GLN A 148 9.53 20.01 4.37
C GLN A 148 10.47 20.70 3.37
N ASP A 149 11.53 20.03 2.96
CA ASP A 149 12.39 20.48 1.86
C ASP A 149 11.59 20.65 0.55
N ILE A 150 10.75 19.66 0.23
CA ILE A 150 9.91 19.67 -0.99
C ILE A 150 8.91 20.82 -0.97
N VAL A 151 8.20 21.02 0.15
CA VAL A 151 7.17 22.06 0.28
C VAL A 151 7.77 23.46 0.22
N ASN A 152 8.92 23.66 0.86
CA ASN A 152 9.51 25.00 0.98
C ASN A 152 10.44 25.36 -0.17
N PHE A 153 10.69 24.44 -1.11
CA PHE A 153 11.62 24.68 -2.19
C PHE A 153 11.21 25.91 -3.03
N GLN A 154 12.15 26.84 -3.18
CA GLN A 154 12.04 28.03 -4.02
C GLN A 154 13.29 28.12 -4.90
N CYS A 155 13.07 28.35 -6.20
CA CYS A 155 14.17 28.55 -7.12
C CYS A 155 14.72 29.97 -7.02
N GLU A 156 15.99 30.14 -7.37
CA GLU A 156 16.66 31.44 -7.35
C GLU A 156 16.07 32.41 -8.38
N ASN A 157 15.72 31.89 -9.57
CA ASN A 157 15.12 32.67 -10.64
C ASN A 157 13.84 32.02 -11.20
N CYS A 158 12.70 32.64 -10.90
CA CYS A 158 11.38 32.18 -11.37
C CYS A 158 11.13 32.51 -12.85
N GLU A 159 11.91 33.40 -13.46
CA GLU A 159 11.76 33.79 -14.88
C GLU A 159 12.55 32.88 -15.81
N GLU A 160 13.45 32.05 -15.28
CA GLU A 160 14.22 31.10 -16.08
C GLU A 160 13.28 30.08 -16.76
N PRO A 161 13.46 29.79 -18.06
CA PRO A 161 12.65 28.79 -18.74
C PRO A 161 12.85 27.41 -18.11
N GLU A 162 11.82 26.57 -18.17
CA GLU A 162 11.91 25.19 -17.72
C GLU A 162 12.91 24.39 -18.59
N ASP A 163 13.70 23.53 -17.93
CA ASP A 163 14.71 22.72 -18.61
C ASP A 163 14.07 21.84 -19.68
N LYS A 164 14.66 21.81 -20.88
CA LYS A 164 14.16 21.03 -22.01
C LYS A 164 14.02 19.53 -21.69
N ALA A 165 14.88 18.99 -20.83
CA ALA A 165 14.80 17.61 -20.39
C ALA A 165 13.54 17.35 -19.54
N VAL A 166 13.10 18.33 -18.74
CA VAL A 166 11.84 18.26 -17.99
C VAL A 166 10.68 18.16 -18.97
N LEU A 167 10.63 19.04 -19.96
CA LEU A 167 9.56 19.06 -20.97
C LEU A 167 9.50 17.74 -21.74
N GLU A 168 10.65 17.15 -22.09
CA GLU A 168 10.70 15.85 -22.73
C GLU A 168 10.18 14.73 -21.83
N VAL A 169 10.54 14.75 -20.54
CA VAL A 169 10.08 13.75 -19.57
C VAL A 169 8.57 13.84 -19.39
N ILE A 170 8.01 15.04 -19.25
CA ILE A 170 6.57 15.25 -19.11
C ILE A 170 5.83 14.82 -20.38
N GLY A 171 6.38 15.15 -21.55
CA GLY A 171 5.76 14.89 -22.86
C GLY A 171 5.80 13.44 -23.35
N ASP A 172 6.55 12.53 -22.71
CA ASP A 172 6.68 11.11 -23.10
C ASP A 172 5.99 10.18 -22.08
N PRO A 173 4.73 9.74 -22.32
CA PRO A 173 4.01 8.83 -21.44
C PRO A 173 4.67 7.46 -21.27
N ASP A 174 5.62 7.09 -22.13
CA ASP A 174 6.35 5.84 -22.07
C ASP A 174 7.79 6.01 -21.59
N TRP A 175 8.17 7.20 -21.10
CA TRP A 175 9.54 7.54 -20.71
C TRP A 175 10.11 6.53 -19.72
N LEU A 176 9.36 6.17 -18.68
CA LEU A 176 9.83 5.23 -17.64
C LEU A 176 10.00 3.79 -18.16
N LYS A 177 9.29 3.40 -19.23
CA LYS A 177 9.45 2.06 -19.83
C LYS A 177 10.82 1.91 -20.53
N LYS A 178 11.46 3.03 -20.85
CA LYS A 178 12.72 3.11 -21.58
C LYS A 178 13.87 3.47 -20.63
N THR A 179 13.88 2.94 -19.40
CA THR A 179 14.96 3.16 -18.42
C THR A 179 15.79 1.91 -18.19
N ASN A 180 17.10 2.09 -18.00
CA ASN A 180 18.00 1.01 -17.56
C ASN A 180 18.12 0.94 -16.03
N THR A 181 17.60 1.95 -15.34
CA THR A 181 17.77 2.13 -13.90
C THR A 181 16.43 2.34 -13.22
N PHE A 182 16.14 1.53 -12.20
CA PHE A 182 14.87 1.61 -11.48
C PHE A 182 14.89 2.74 -10.46
N PRO A 183 13.81 3.54 -10.36
CA PRO A 183 13.72 4.56 -9.33
C PRO A 183 13.42 3.94 -7.97
N TYR A 184 14.27 4.21 -6.99
CA TYR A 184 13.97 3.94 -5.59
C TYR A 184 13.25 5.11 -4.93
N PHE A 185 12.17 4.80 -4.19
CA PHE A 185 11.49 5.76 -3.35
C PHE A 185 12.18 5.80 -1.99
N GLN A 186 12.61 6.98 -1.57
CA GLN A 186 13.41 7.17 -0.36
C GLN A 186 12.53 7.61 0.80
N ARG A 187 12.90 7.21 2.02
CA ARG A 187 12.18 7.57 3.25
C ARG A 187 10.67 7.33 3.13
N HIS A 188 10.30 6.21 2.54
CA HIS A 188 8.94 5.93 2.12
C HIS A 188 8.00 5.72 3.34
N PRO A 189 6.84 6.39 3.44
CA PRO A 189 5.90 6.27 4.58
C PRO A 189 5.48 4.85 4.94
N ALA A 190 5.32 3.95 3.96
CA ALA A 190 4.98 2.54 4.23
C ALA A 190 6.04 1.80 5.08
N LEU A 191 7.24 2.34 5.26
CA LEU A 191 8.25 1.79 6.17
C LEU A 191 7.74 1.65 7.61
N ILE A 192 6.72 2.41 8.02
CA ILE A 192 6.05 2.24 9.33
C ILE A 192 5.60 0.78 9.54
N TRP A 193 5.03 0.16 8.50
CA TRP A 193 4.56 -1.22 8.57
C TRP A 193 5.54 -2.23 7.98
N LEU A 194 6.29 -1.84 6.94
CA LEU A 194 7.04 -2.78 6.09
C LEU A 194 8.49 -2.99 6.51
N LYS A 195 9.07 -2.07 7.29
CA LYS A 195 10.47 -2.17 7.70
C LYS A 195 10.72 -3.43 8.53
N GLY A 196 11.74 -4.21 8.16
CA GLY A 196 12.03 -5.50 8.78
C GLY A 196 11.06 -6.63 8.42
N GLN A 197 10.00 -6.35 7.67
CA GLN A 197 8.99 -7.34 7.25
C GLN A 197 9.20 -7.80 5.81
N TYR A 198 9.49 -6.84 4.93
CA TYR A 198 9.79 -7.06 3.51
C TYR A 198 11.19 -6.55 3.17
N TYR A 199 11.73 -7.00 2.03
CA TYR A 199 12.89 -6.34 1.43
C TYR A 199 12.42 -5.05 0.74
N CYS A 200 13.19 -3.98 0.89
CA CYS A 200 12.79 -2.65 0.42
C CYS A 200 12.70 -2.62 -1.12
N ASP A 201 13.63 -3.27 -1.80
CA ASP A 201 13.67 -3.30 -3.26
C ASP A 201 12.48 -4.05 -3.90
N GLU A 202 11.94 -5.07 -3.24
CA GLU A 202 10.76 -5.81 -3.71
C GLU A 202 9.48 -4.96 -3.69
N THR A 203 9.46 -3.92 -2.86
CA THR A 203 8.33 -2.98 -2.72
C THR A 203 8.61 -1.63 -3.41
N GLY A 204 9.75 -1.52 -4.12
CA GLY A 204 10.17 -0.32 -4.85
C GLY A 204 10.74 0.81 -3.97
N MET A 205 11.07 0.52 -2.71
CA MET A 205 11.68 1.45 -1.77
C MET A 205 13.22 1.34 -1.80
N SER A 206 13.90 2.42 -1.44
CA SER A 206 15.37 2.44 -1.29
C SER A 206 15.80 1.47 -0.18
N PRO A 207 16.76 0.56 -0.45
CA PRO A 207 17.34 -0.30 0.57
C PRO A 207 18.21 0.44 1.59
N VAL A 208 18.69 1.65 1.25
CA VAL A 208 19.62 2.40 2.08
C VAL A 208 18.95 3.57 2.79
N GLU A 209 18.10 4.34 2.09
CA GLU A 209 17.36 5.46 2.67
C GLU A 209 16.04 5.00 3.33
N THR A 210 16.15 4.17 4.39
CA THR A 210 15.04 3.53 5.10
C THR A 210 14.65 4.21 6.42
N LYS A 211 15.16 5.41 6.67
CA LYS A 211 14.82 6.22 7.86
C LYS A 211 13.70 7.19 7.50
N PHE A 212 12.49 6.86 7.91
CA PHE A 212 11.31 7.72 7.79
C PHE A 212 10.93 8.26 9.16
N ASP A 213 10.72 9.57 9.26
CA ASP A 213 10.13 10.21 10.44
C ASP A 213 8.60 10.28 10.27
N PRO A 214 7.82 9.56 11.10
CA PRO A 214 6.38 9.57 10.99
C PRO A 214 5.71 10.80 11.60
N ALA A 215 6.42 11.62 12.39
CA ALA A 215 5.84 12.77 13.09
C ALA A 215 5.06 13.76 12.20
N PRO A 216 5.46 14.03 10.94
CA PRO A 216 4.68 14.90 10.05
C PRO A 216 3.36 14.30 9.53
N LEU A 217 3.14 13.00 9.70
CA LEU A 217 1.93 12.29 9.24
C LEU A 217 1.05 11.81 10.39
N ILE A 218 1.66 11.27 11.45
CA ILE A 218 0.94 10.67 12.56
C ILE A 218 0.59 11.76 13.58
N ASP A 219 -0.70 11.83 13.92
CA ASP A 219 -1.14 12.62 15.05
C ASP A 219 -0.78 11.91 16.35
N ALA A 220 0.05 12.52 17.19
CA ALA A 220 0.47 11.93 18.47
C ALA A 220 -0.71 11.68 19.42
N SER A 221 -1.85 12.36 19.20
CA SER A 221 -3.08 12.14 19.98
C SER A 221 -3.83 10.86 19.60
N PHE A 222 -3.51 10.26 18.44
CA PHE A 222 -4.27 9.12 17.94
C PHE A 222 -3.43 8.13 17.12
N ASN A 223 -3.18 6.94 17.69
CA ASN A 223 -2.43 5.89 17.01
C ASN A 223 -3.29 5.14 15.99
N THR A 224 -3.10 5.44 14.71
CA THR A 224 -3.82 4.78 13.60
C THR A 224 -3.28 3.40 13.25
N THR A 225 -2.03 3.11 13.58
CA THR A 225 -1.37 1.86 13.15
C THR A 225 -1.89 0.62 13.86
N ASP A 226 -2.62 0.78 14.97
CA ASP A 226 -3.15 -0.34 15.77
C ASP A 226 -4.41 -0.96 15.14
N PHE A 227 -5.12 -0.23 14.27
CA PHE A 227 -6.34 -0.74 13.64
C PHE A 227 -6.37 -0.57 12.12
N LEU A 228 -5.59 0.34 11.54
CA LEU A 228 -5.35 0.39 10.10
C LEU A 228 -4.06 -0.38 9.80
N LEU A 229 -4.26 -1.61 9.33
CA LEU A 229 -3.27 -2.58 8.91
C LEU A 229 -3.35 -2.76 7.39
N PRO A 230 -2.95 -1.75 6.60
CA PRO A 230 -3.19 -1.72 5.15
C PRO A 230 -2.42 -2.79 4.38
N PHE A 231 -1.34 -3.31 4.95
CA PHE A 231 -0.45 -4.27 4.30
C PHE A 231 -0.48 -5.61 5.01
N HIS A 232 -0.58 -6.68 4.22
CA HIS A 232 -0.39 -8.03 4.72
C HIS A 232 1.03 -8.22 5.26
N ILE A 233 1.20 -8.74 6.47
CA ILE A 233 2.50 -9.10 7.04
C ILE A 233 2.69 -10.63 6.95
N PRO A 234 3.84 -11.14 6.51
CA PRO A 234 4.06 -12.58 6.44
C PRO A 234 3.94 -13.24 7.82
N HIS A 235 3.28 -14.40 7.88
CA HIS A 235 3.01 -15.16 9.11
C HIS A 235 2.05 -14.52 10.11
N THR A 236 1.33 -13.47 9.73
CA THR A 236 0.18 -13.01 10.49
C THR A 236 -1.10 -13.54 9.86
N GLU A 237 -2.19 -13.51 10.62
CA GLU A 237 -3.52 -13.78 10.06
C GLU A 237 -3.85 -12.73 8.99
N ALA A 238 -4.58 -13.16 7.96
CA ALA A 238 -5.04 -12.26 6.93
C ALA A 238 -6.13 -11.35 7.50
N VAL A 239 -5.91 -10.05 7.41
CA VAL A 239 -6.91 -9.04 7.80
C VAL A 239 -7.71 -8.64 6.56
N ALA A 240 -9.01 -8.46 6.70
CA ALA A 240 -9.84 -7.95 5.61
C ALA A 240 -9.32 -6.58 5.12
N SER A 241 -9.53 -6.26 3.84
CA SER A 241 -9.14 -4.98 3.24
C SER A 241 -7.65 -4.63 3.40
N CYS A 242 -6.77 -5.62 3.61
CA CYS A 242 -5.33 -5.45 3.46
C CYS A 242 -4.91 -5.82 2.03
N CYS A 243 -3.80 -5.26 1.56
CA CYS A 243 -3.21 -5.58 0.26
C CYS A 243 -1.80 -6.13 0.43
N ARG A 244 -1.31 -6.87 -0.55
CA ARG A 244 0.10 -7.28 -0.55
C ARG A 244 1.00 -6.14 -1.03
N PRO A 245 2.03 -5.71 -0.28
CA PRO A 245 2.86 -4.58 -0.68
C PRO A 245 3.82 -4.89 -1.84
N ASP A 246 4.07 -6.17 -2.11
CA ASP A 246 5.08 -6.68 -3.05
C ASP A 246 4.46 -7.31 -4.32
N THR A 247 3.14 -7.22 -4.49
CA THR A 247 2.42 -7.81 -5.61
C THR A 247 1.19 -7.01 -5.95
N MET A 248 0.91 -6.88 -7.25
CA MET A 248 -0.30 -6.24 -7.74
C MET A 248 -1.51 -7.15 -7.58
N GLU A 249 -2.61 -6.59 -7.10
CA GLU A 249 -3.92 -7.23 -7.07
C GLU A 249 -4.49 -7.38 -8.48
N LYS A 250 -5.49 -8.24 -8.66
CA LYS A 250 -6.07 -8.54 -9.98
C LYS A 250 -6.56 -7.28 -10.71
N ASP A 251 -7.34 -6.45 -10.03
CA ASP A 251 -7.88 -5.21 -10.59
C ASP A 251 -6.78 -4.19 -10.94
N GLU A 252 -5.66 -4.22 -10.22
CA GLU A 252 -4.50 -3.40 -10.53
C GLU A 252 -3.82 -3.89 -11.81
N LEU A 253 -3.69 -5.20 -12.01
CA LEU A 253 -3.14 -5.78 -13.24
C LEU A 253 -4.00 -5.50 -14.47
N GLU A 254 -5.32 -5.41 -14.29
CA GLU A 254 -6.26 -5.07 -15.37
C GLU A 254 -6.16 -3.59 -15.79
N GLU A 255 -6.01 -2.66 -14.84
CA GLU A 255 -5.88 -1.23 -15.14
C GLU A 255 -4.47 -0.86 -15.60
N PHE A 256 -3.45 -1.38 -14.91
CA PHE A 256 -2.05 -1.01 -15.07
C PHE A 256 -1.25 -2.12 -15.77
N VAL A 257 -1.78 -2.63 -16.88
CA VAL A 257 -1.21 -3.75 -17.66
C VAL A 257 0.27 -3.52 -18.01
N ALA A 258 0.66 -2.27 -18.24
CA ALA A 258 2.04 -1.87 -18.52
C ALA A 258 3.06 -2.29 -17.43
N TYR A 259 2.60 -2.48 -16.19
CA TYR A 259 3.42 -2.80 -15.03
C TYR A 259 3.36 -4.27 -14.62
N ALA A 260 2.56 -5.11 -15.30
CA ALA A 260 2.41 -6.52 -14.94
C ALA A 260 3.75 -7.28 -14.81
N ASN A 261 4.72 -6.93 -15.66
CA ASN A 261 6.05 -7.53 -15.68
C ASN A 261 7.04 -6.88 -14.73
N GLU A 262 6.85 -5.59 -14.47
CA GLU A 262 7.75 -4.76 -13.68
C GLU A 262 6.92 -3.87 -12.77
N GLN A 263 6.50 -4.48 -11.66
CA GLN A 263 5.47 -3.94 -10.79
C GLN A 263 6.02 -2.86 -9.86
N ARG A 264 7.34 -2.87 -9.57
CA ARG A 264 7.96 -2.08 -8.50
C ARG A 264 7.61 -0.58 -8.53
N PRO A 265 7.62 0.14 -9.67
CA PRO A 265 7.23 1.54 -9.70
C PRO A 265 5.76 1.77 -9.28
N PHE A 266 4.85 0.90 -9.74
CA PHE A 266 3.44 0.96 -9.36
C PHE A 266 3.25 0.59 -7.88
N LEU A 267 3.90 -0.48 -7.41
CA LEU A 267 3.84 -0.92 -6.01
C LEU A 267 4.30 0.20 -5.06
N ALA A 268 5.43 0.85 -5.36
CA ALA A 268 5.92 1.98 -4.57
C ALA A 268 4.92 3.14 -4.54
N ALA A 269 4.37 3.54 -5.70
CA ALA A 269 3.36 4.60 -5.76
C ALA A 269 2.09 4.25 -4.98
N ARG A 270 1.59 3.01 -5.10
CA ARG A 270 0.38 2.54 -4.43
C ARG A 270 0.59 2.42 -2.92
N ASN A 271 1.71 1.85 -2.49
CA ASN A 271 2.05 1.72 -1.07
C ASN A 271 2.26 3.10 -0.43
N LEU A 272 2.85 4.06 -1.16
CA LEU A 272 3.02 5.44 -0.71
C LEU A 272 1.67 6.07 -0.36
N ILE A 273 0.72 6.03 -1.29
CA ILE A 273 -0.59 6.67 -1.16
C ILE A 273 -1.40 6.03 -0.02
N ILE A 274 -1.45 4.69 0.02
CA ILE A 274 -2.17 3.94 1.06
C ILE A 274 -1.57 4.22 2.45
N ALA A 275 -0.23 4.26 2.56
CA ALA A 275 0.43 4.55 3.82
C ALA A 275 0.10 5.95 4.35
N ILE A 276 0.16 6.97 3.49
CA ILE A 276 -0.17 8.36 3.88
C ILE A 276 -1.63 8.46 4.36
N TRP A 277 -2.57 7.86 3.61
CA TRP A 277 -3.97 7.81 4.03
C TRP A 277 -4.14 7.12 5.39
N SER A 278 -3.48 5.97 5.57
CA SER A 278 -3.61 5.17 6.79
C SER A 278 -3.00 5.86 8.01
N CYS A 279 -1.96 6.68 7.84
CA CYS A 279 -1.41 7.50 8.92
C CYS A 279 -2.35 8.62 9.35
N ARG A 280 -3.02 9.28 8.39
CA ARG A 280 -3.87 10.46 8.65
C ARG A 280 -5.24 10.36 7.95
N PRO A 281 -6.12 9.44 8.37
CA PRO A 281 -7.39 9.21 7.70
C PRO A 281 -8.49 10.20 8.12
N PHE A 282 -8.16 11.25 8.88
CA PHE A 282 -9.11 12.25 9.41
C PHE A 282 -9.34 13.41 8.45
N GLU A 283 -8.44 13.60 7.49
CA GLU A 283 -8.48 14.69 6.52
C GLU A 283 -8.51 14.12 5.11
N TYR A 284 -9.10 14.89 4.19
CA TYR A 284 -9.12 14.50 2.79
C TYR A 284 -7.68 14.49 2.26
N LEU A 285 -7.19 13.32 1.89
CA LEU A 285 -5.89 13.13 1.27
C LEU A 285 -5.91 13.71 -0.13
N THR A 286 -5.11 14.74 -0.38
CA THR A 286 -4.95 15.32 -1.72
C THR A 286 -3.75 14.70 -2.45
N LEU A 287 -3.78 14.72 -3.78
CA LEU A 287 -2.63 14.35 -4.60
C LEU A 287 -1.38 15.18 -4.24
N LYS A 288 -1.56 16.49 -3.98
CA LYS A 288 -0.48 17.38 -3.53
C LYS A 288 0.19 16.80 -2.28
N LYS A 289 -0.60 16.40 -1.29
CA LYS A 289 -0.08 15.81 -0.05
C LYS A 289 0.70 14.50 -0.32
N CYS A 290 0.25 13.66 -1.25
CA CYS A 290 1.04 12.48 -1.65
C CYS A 290 2.41 12.86 -2.23
N LEU A 291 2.46 13.90 -3.07
CA LEU A 291 3.70 14.37 -3.71
C LEU A 291 4.68 15.04 -2.73
N GLU A 292 4.19 15.58 -1.60
CA GLU A 292 5.04 16.10 -0.51
C GLU A 292 5.89 14.99 0.11
N PHE A 293 5.36 13.77 0.23
CA PHE A 293 6.09 12.62 0.79
C PHE A 293 6.75 11.73 -0.27
N PHE A 294 6.63 12.10 -1.55
CA PHE A 294 7.29 11.39 -2.64
C PHE A 294 8.72 11.89 -2.84
N VAL A 295 9.67 11.13 -2.30
CA VAL A 295 11.11 11.39 -2.46
C VAL A 295 11.72 10.37 -3.43
N CYS A 296 12.26 10.88 -4.53
CA CYS A 296 12.98 10.12 -5.55
C CYS A 296 13.99 11.05 -6.22
N ARG A 297 15.20 10.55 -6.53
CA ARG A 297 16.19 11.31 -7.31
C ARG A 297 15.98 11.13 -8.81
N GLY A 298 16.54 12.07 -9.58
CA GLY A 298 16.56 12.07 -11.03
C GLY A 298 15.24 12.46 -11.70
N HIS A 299 15.24 12.47 -13.03
CA HIS A 299 14.06 12.80 -13.84
C HIS A 299 12.89 11.82 -13.64
N SER A 300 13.15 10.62 -13.11
CA SER A 300 12.10 9.69 -12.69
C SER A 300 11.12 10.34 -11.71
N ARG A 301 11.57 11.23 -10.81
CA ARG A 301 10.65 11.96 -9.91
C ARG A 301 9.65 12.80 -10.68
N ILE A 302 10.07 13.46 -11.75
CA ILE A 302 9.21 14.29 -12.60
C ILE A 302 8.14 13.41 -13.22
N TRP A 303 8.57 12.35 -13.93
CA TRP A 303 7.66 11.45 -14.62
C TRP A 303 6.64 10.79 -13.69
N LEU A 304 7.12 10.27 -12.54
CA LEU A 304 6.26 9.65 -11.54
C LEU A 304 5.25 10.64 -10.92
N SER A 305 5.65 11.90 -10.71
CA SER A 305 4.75 12.94 -10.16
C SER A 305 3.66 13.36 -11.15
N GLU A 306 3.97 13.41 -12.44
CA GLU A 306 3.05 13.90 -13.47
C GLU A 306 2.18 12.78 -14.08
N HIS A 307 2.64 11.53 -14.04
CA HIS A 307 1.95 10.41 -14.68
C HIS A 307 1.48 9.35 -13.68
N LEU A 308 2.39 8.54 -13.15
CA LEU A 308 2.00 7.33 -12.42
C LEU A 308 1.32 7.60 -11.08
N ILE A 309 1.84 8.50 -10.24
CA ILE A 309 1.26 8.78 -8.92
C ILE A 309 -0.16 9.36 -9.07
N PRO A 310 -0.43 10.35 -9.95
CA PRO A 310 -1.80 10.82 -10.21
C PRO A 310 -2.75 9.71 -10.68
N GLN A 311 -2.32 8.85 -11.60
CA GLN A 311 -3.13 7.72 -12.09
C GLN A 311 -3.44 6.72 -10.96
N THR A 312 -2.44 6.36 -10.17
CA THR A 312 -2.60 5.47 -9.01
C THR A 312 -3.51 6.09 -7.94
N TYR A 313 -3.35 7.38 -7.65
CA TYR A 313 -4.21 8.12 -6.73
C TYR A 313 -5.68 8.06 -7.19
N ASN A 314 -5.96 8.36 -8.45
CA ASN A 314 -7.31 8.32 -9.02
C ASN A 314 -7.89 6.89 -9.01
N PHE A 315 -7.06 5.88 -9.27
CA PHE A 315 -7.47 4.48 -9.17
C PHE A 315 -7.87 4.12 -7.74
N LEU A 316 -7.04 4.46 -6.74
CA LEU A 316 -7.31 4.16 -5.33
C LEU A 316 -8.54 4.92 -4.80
N MET A 317 -8.74 6.17 -5.25
CA MET A 317 -9.99 6.92 -5.03
C MET A 317 -11.19 6.14 -5.58
N ARG A 318 -11.12 5.70 -6.83
CA ARG A 318 -12.21 4.99 -7.52
C ARG A 318 -12.53 3.64 -6.89
N LYS A 319 -11.51 2.94 -6.37
CA LYS A 319 -11.66 1.66 -5.68
C LYS A 319 -12.08 1.81 -4.21
N GLY A 320 -12.17 3.03 -3.68
CA GLY A 320 -12.50 3.26 -2.27
C GLY A 320 -11.42 2.74 -1.32
N CYS A 321 -10.14 2.88 -1.69
CA CYS A 321 -9.01 2.51 -0.84
C CYS A 321 -8.53 3.68 0.02
N ILE A 322 -8.79 4.92 -0.42
CA ILE A 322 -8.42 6.16 0.27
C ILE A 322 -9.62 7.12 0.28
N ASN A 323 -9.57 8.14 1.15
CA ASN A 323 -10.66 9.11 1.32
C ASN A 323 -12.01 8.45 1.58
N VAL A 324 -11.99 7.37 2.36
CA VAL A 324 -13.19 6.61 2.75
C VAL A 324 -13.68 7.00 4.13
N GLY A 325 -14.95 6.66 4.39
CA GLY A 325 -15.63 6.95 5.64
C GLY A 325 -16.25 8.34 5.67
N ALA A 326 -16.19 8.96 6.85
CA ALA A 326 -16.85 10.20 7.23
C ALA A 326 -15.93 11.43 7.08
N VAL A 327 -14.78 11.30 6.42
CA VAL A 327 -13.86 12.41 6.13
C VAL A 327 -14.57 13.60 5.49
N THR A 328 -14.35 14.81 5.99
CA THR A 328 -14.96 16.03 5.44
C THR A 328 -14.49 16.23 4.00
N LEU A 329 -15.45 16.43 3.10
CA LEU A 329 -15.15 16.66 1.69
C LEU A 329 -14.71 18.11 1.47
N PRO A 330 -13.80 18.38 0.52
CA PRO A 330 -13.49 19.75 0.10
C PRO A 330 -14.78 20.49 -0.29
N PRO A 331 -14.89 21.80 0.02
CA PRO A 331 -16.10 22.58 -0.23
C PRO A 331 -16.43 22.67 -1.74
N GLU A 332 -15.40 22.68 -2.58
CA GLU A 332 -15.53 22.69 -4.03
C GLU A 332 -15.05 21.35 -4.58
N ILE A 333 -16.00 20.43 -4.81
CA ILE A 333 -15.76 19.30 -5.70
C ILE A 333 -16.21 19.74 -7.08
N GLN A 334 -15.24 19.98 -7.97
CA GLN A 334 -15.52 20.33 -9.35
C GLN A 334 -16.30 19.18 -10.01
N GLN A 335 -17.36 19.52 -10.72
CA GLN A 335 -18.02 18.56 -11.60
C GLN A 335 -17.08 18.26 -12.77
N ILE A 336 -16.63 17.02 -12.86
CA ILE A 336 -15.68 16.56 -13.89
C ILE A 336 -16.43 15.88 -15.03
N TYR A 337 -17.58 15.28 -14.73
CA TYR A 337 -18.34 14.49 -15.67
C TYR A 337 -19.69 15.16 -16.01
N ASP A 338 -20.02 15.18 -17.29
CA ASP A 338 -21.34 15.64 -17.78
C ASP A 338 -22.46 14.62 -17.52
N LYS A 339 -22.10 13.42 -17.06
CA LYS A 339 -23.06 12.34 -16.77
C LYS A 339 -23.73 12.54 -15.41
N LYS A 340 -25.05 12.37 -15.39
CA LYS A 340 -25.86 12.34 -14.16
C LYS A 340 -26.14 10.91 -13.74
N VAL A 341 -26.07 10.65 -12.44
CA VAL A 341 -26.35 9.34 -11.85
C VAL A 341 -27.49 9.45 -10.84
N ILE A 342 -28.49 8.59 -10.99
CA ILE A 342 -29.53 8.42 -9.98
C ILE A 342 -29.22 7.17 -9.15
N VAL A 343 -29.13 7.34 -7.84
CA VAL A 343 -28.99 6.25 -6.88
C VAL A 343 -30.34 5.96 -6.24
N VAL A 344 -30.83 4.73 -6.41
CA VAL A 344 -32.10 4.29 -5.83
C VAL A 344 -31.87 3.65 -4.46
N GLY A 345 -32.40 4.28 -3.42
CA GLY A 345 -32.28 3.90 -2.01
C GLY A 345 -31.20 4.68 -1.25
N ALA A 346 -31.57 5.27 -0.13
CA ALA A 346 -30.70 5.98 0.82
C ALA A 346 -30.32 5.11 2.03
N GLY A 347 -30.13 3.79 1.82
CA GLY A 347 -29.44 2.91 2.78
C GLY A 347 -27.92 3.12 2.74
N ILE A 348 -27.17 2.44 3.61
CA ILE A 348 -25.70 2.60 3.69
C ILE A 348 -25.00 2.43 2.33
N SER A 349 -25.42 1.44 1.53
CA SER A 349 -24.84 1.21 0.19
C SER A 349 -25.08 2.38 -0.75
N GLY A 350 -26.31 2.89 -0.82
CA GLY A 350 -26.66 4.01 -1.70
C GLY A 350 -26.02 5.33 -1.25
N LEU A 351 -25.98 5.59 0.07
CA LEU A 351 -25.32 6.77 0.62
C LEU A 351 -23.80 6.75 0.36
N VAL A 352 -23.15 5.60 0.54
CA VAL A 352 -21.71 5.45 0.25
C VAL A 352 -21.44 5.59 -1.24
N ALA A 353 -22.23 4.95 -2.10
CA ALA A 353 -22.09 5.07 -3.55
C ALA A 353 -22.25 6.53 -4.01
N ALA A 354 -23.30 7.22 -3.52
CA ALA A 354 -23.52 8.62 -3.86
C ALA A 354 -22.41 9.53 -3.34
N ARG A 355 -21.89 9.28 -2.14
CA ARG A 355 -20.75 10.01 -1.58
C ARG A 355 -19.50 9.84 -2.45
N GLN A 356 -19.15 8.60 -2.80
CA GLN A 356 -17.96 8.29 -3.61
C GLN A 356 -18.06 8.85 -5.04
N LEU A 357 -19.24 8.76 -5.66
CA LEU A 357 -19.47 9.36 -6.98
C LEU A 357 -19.38 10.89 -6.94
N LYS A 358 -20.00 11.52 -5.93
CA LYS A 358 -19.91 12.97 -5.74
C LYS A 358 -18.47 13.42 -5.55
N MET A 359 -17.66 12.69 -4.78
CA MET A 359 -16.22 12.96 -4.59
C MET A 359 -15.42 12.92 -5.89
N GLN A 360 -15.88 12.17 -6.89
CA GLN A 360 -15.26 12.08 -8.21
C GLN A 360 -15.83 13.11 -9.20
N GLY A 361 -16.63 14.08 -8.74
CA GLY A 361 -17.18 15.13 -9.59
C GLY A 361 -18.34 14.66 -10.49
N VAL A 362 -19.08 13.63 -10.06
CA VAL A 362 -20.30 13.17 -10.74
C VAL A 362 -21.52 13.89 -10.13
N ASP A 363 -22.47 14.32 -10.97
CA ASP A 363 -23.77 14.83 -10.52
C ASP A 363 -24.66 13.65 -10.08
N VAL A 364 -24.98 13.60 -8.79
CA VAL A 364 -25.70 12.48 -8.17
C VAL A 364 -27.00 12.93 -7.51
N THR A 365 -28.10 12.26 -7.85
CA THR A 365 -29.39 12.39 -7.18
C THR A 365 -29.75 11.08 -6.49
N ILE A 366 -30.21 11.14 -5.23
CA ILE A 366 -30.66 9.96 -4.48
C ILE A 366 -32.19 9.94 -4.40
N LEU A 367 -32.82 8.81 -4.76
CA LEU A 367 -34.26 8.59 -4.61
C LEU A 367 -34.51 7.56 -3.52
N GLU A 368 -35.14 7.96 -2.41
CA GLU A 368 -35.48 7.08 -1.29
C GLU A 368 -36.99 6.87 -1.21
N GLY A 369 -37.43 5.61 -1.06
CA GLY A 369 -38.84 5.24 -1.03
C GLY A 369 -39.53 5.56 0.31
N ARG A 370 -38.77 5.79 1.38
CA ARG A 370 -39.27 6.16 2.71
C ARG A 370 -39.09 7.65 2.98
N ASN A 371 -39.74 8.14 4.03
CA ASN A 371 -39.55 9.49 4.55
C ASN A 371 -38.27 9.67 5.39
N ARG A 372 -37.30 8.75 5.29
CA ARG A 372 -36.04 8.76 6.04
C ARG A 372 -34.93 8.02 5.30
N ALA A 373 -33.69 8.46 5.51
CA ALA A 373 -32.50 7.71 5.10
C ALA A 373 -32.18 6.57 6.10
N GLY A 374 -31.11 5.83 5.81
CA GLY A 374 -30.53 4.77 6.66
C GLY A 374 -31.00 3.36 6.28
N GLY A 375 -32.17 3.22 5.64
CA GLY A 375 -32.68 1.91 5.22
C GLY A 375 -32.88 0.96 6.40
N ARG A 376 -32.06 -0.11 6.46
CA ARG A 376 -32.04 -1.09 7.55
C ARG A 376 -31.26 -0.62 8.80
N MET A 377 -30.48 0.45 8.69
CA MET A 377 -29.93 1.14 9.86
C MET A 377 -31.00 2.09 10.37
N LYS A 378 -31.51 1.82 11.56
CA LYS A 378 -32.57 2.59 12.20
C LYS A 378 -32.38 2.50 13.70
N ASP A 379 -32.25 3.65 14.33
CA ASP A 379 -32.12 3.75 15.78
C ASP A 379 -33.38 4.42 16.35
N THR A 380 -33.69 4.11 17.61
CA THR A 380 -34.66 4.84 18.42
C THR A 380 -33.96 5.39 19.65
N THR A 381 -34.32 6.61 20.05
CA THR A 381 -33.82 7.27 21.27
C THR A 381 -34.92 7.46 22.30
N SER A 382 -36.10 6.86 22.09
CA SER A 382 -37.29 7.02 22.93
C SER A 382 -37.09 6.61 24.39
N MET A 383 -36.05 5.83 24.70
CA MET A 383 -35.72 5.34 26.04
C MET A 383 -34.54 6.10 26.69
N GLY A 384 -34.15 7.26 26.15
CA GLY A 384 -33.01 8.04 26.65
C GLY A 384 -31.63 7.47 26.26
N VAL A 385 -31.60 6.34 25.57
CA VAL A 385 -30.40 5.70 24.99
C VAL A 385 -30.70 5.36 23.53
N ALA A 386 -29.70 5.46 22.65
CA ALA A 386 -29.81 5.02 21.27
C ALA A 386 -29.84 3.48 21.20
N ALA A 387 -31.01 2.92 20.87
CA ALA A 387 -31.20 1.50 20.63
C ALA A 387 -31.41 1.25 19.14
N GLY A 388 -30.57 0.40 18.55
CA GLY A 388 -30.68 0.01 17.16
C GLY A 388 -31.88 -0.92 16.97
N CYS A 389 -32.86 -0.48 16.20
CA CYS A 389 -33.91 -1.35 15.64
C CYS A 389 -33.42 -2.11 14.40
N GLY A 390 -32.13 -2.02 14.09
CA GLY A 390 -31.47 -2.60 12.92
C GLY A 390 -30.02 -2.97 13.26
N ALA A 391 -29.08 -2.63 12.38
CA ALA A 391 -27.66 -2.92 12.63
C ALA A 391 -27.07 -2.02 13.74
N GLN A 392 -26.47 -2.63 14.77
CA GLN A 392 -25.78 -1.92 15.86
C GLN A 392 -24.46 -2.60 16.30
N LEU A 393 -24.14 -3.79 15.77
CA LEU A 393 -22.91 -4.51 16.08
C LEU A 393 -21.92 -4.41 14.92
N VAL A 394 -20.65 -4.16 15.25
CA VAL A 394 -19.52 -4.21 14.30
C VAL A 394 -18.73 -5.49 14.53
N VAL A 395 -18.62 -6.32 13.50
CA VAL A 395 -17.84 -7.56 13.56
C VAL A 395 -16.46 -7.31 12.94
N GLY A 396 -15.42 -7.40 13.77
CA GLY A 396 -14.03 -7.12 13.38
C GLY A 396 -13.76 -5.61 13.25
N VAL A 397 -12.72 -5.13 13.92
CA VAL A 397 -12.41 -3.69 13.98
C VAL A 397 -11.21 -3.29 13.11
N HIS A 398 -10.29 -4.21 12.83
CA HIS A 398 -9.13 -3.95 12.00
C HIS A 398 -9.56 -3.75 10.54
N ASN A 399 -9.08 -2.67 9.92
CA ASN A 399 -9.42 -2.22 8.56
C ASN A 399 -10.91 -2.07 8.26
N ASN A 400 -11.78 -2.08 9.27
CA ASN A 400 -13.21 -1.97 9.07
C ASN A 400 -13.58 -0.50 8.78
N PRO A 401 -14.21 -0.18 7.64
CA PRO A 401 -14.61 1.19 7.31
C PRO A 401 -15.54 1.82 8.34
N ILE A 402 -16.35 1.01 9.02
CA ILE A 402 -17.23 1.47 10.09
C ILE A 402 -16.41 1.90 11.32
N SER A 403 -15.41 1.10 11.72
CA SER A 403 -14.49 1.45 12.80
C SER A 403 -13.72 2.73 12.49
N LEU A 404 -13.28 2.90 11.25
CA LEU A 404 -12.67 4.14 10.80
C LEU A 404 -13.63 5.35 10.95
N MET A 405 -14.88 5.22 10.52
CA MET A 405 -15.87 6.30 10.62
C MET A 405 -16.13 6.74 12.06
N TYR A 406 -16.24 5.82 13.02
CA TYR A 406 -16.41 6.20 14.42
C TYR A 406 -15.25 7.06 14.90
N ARG A 407 -14.02 6.69 14.57
CA ARG A 407 -12.83 7.48 14.92
C ARG A 407 -12.84 8.84 14.22
N GLN A 408 -13.16 8.90 12.93
CA GLN A 408 -13.26 10.15 12.17
C GLN A 408 -14.30 11.12 12.75
N LEU A 409 -15.39 10.59 13.32
CA LEU A 409 -16.45 11.35 13.95
C LEU A 409 -16.21 11.65 15.43
N GLY A 410 -15.11 11.17 16.01
CA GLY A 410 -14.84 11.30 17.45
C GLY A 410 -15.82 10.53 18.34
N LEU A 411 -16.36 9.41 17.84
CA LEU A 411 -17.30 8.55 18.55
C LEU A 411 -16.57 7.38 19.20
N ASP A 412 -16.98 7.08 20.44
CA ASP A 412 -16.54 5.89 21.16
C ASP A 412 -17.40 4.67 20.82
N TYR A 413 -16.82 3.48 20.98
CA TYR A 413 -17.53 2.22 20.89
C TYR A 413 -17.18 1.31 22.08
N LEU A 414 -18.14 0.48 22.47
CA LEU A 414 -17.94 -0.54 23.49
C LEU A 414 -17.46 -1.83 22.81
N ILE A 415 -16.42 -2.45 23.38
CA ILE A 415 -16.07 -3.84 23.05
C ILE A 415 -16.89 -4.74 23.96
N PRO A 416 -17.81 -5.57 23.43
CA PRO A 416 -18.59 -6.49 24.26
C PRO A 416 -17.68 -7.45 25.04
N SER A 417 -18.09 -7.78 26.26
CA SER A 417 -17.44 -8.85 27.02
C SER A 417 -17.60 -10.17 26.29
N ARG A 418 -16.58 -11.04 26.37
CA ARG A 418 -16.68 -12.43 25.90
C ARG A 418 -17.52 -13.30 26.82
N THR A 419 -17.80 -12.84 28.04
CA THR A 419 -18.61 -13.59 29.00
C THR A 419 -20.09 -13.48 28.64
N CYS A 420 -20.71 -14.60 28.28
CA CYS A 420 -22.14 -14.70 28.00
C CYS A 420 -22.70 -15.94 28.71
N PRO A 421 -23.11 -15.82 29.99
CA PRO A 421 -23.58 -16.97 30.75
C PRO A 421 -24.93 -17.48 30.21
N LEU A 422 -25.06 -18.79 30.06
CA LEU A 422 -26.34 -19.42 29.75
C LEU A 422 -27.25 -19.43 30.98
N LEU A 423 -28.53 -19.10 30.78
CA LEU A 423 -29.56 -19.11 31.81
C LEU A 423 -30.52 -20.27 31.60
N ASP A 424 -30.74 -21.06 32.66
CA ASP A 424 -31.74 -22.11 32.68
C ASP A 424 -33.13 -21.48 32.78
N ALA A 425 -33.96 -21.67 31.74
CA ALA A 425 -35.29 -21.06 31.68
C ALA A 425 -36.28 -21.62 32.73
N LEU A 426 -36.05 -22.83 33.23
CA LEU A 426 -36.93 -23.49 34.21
C LEU A 426 -36.49 -23.20 35.64
N LYS A 427 -35.18 -23.20 35.89
CA LYS A 427 -34.60 -22.98 37.23
C LYS A 427 -34.28 -21.52 37.51
N GLY A 428 -34.17 -20.69 36.47
CA GLY A 428 -33.79 -19.27 36.57
C GLY A 428 -32.33 -19.03 36.96
N GLY A 429 -31.52 -20.09 37.07
CA GLY A 429 -30.12 -20.04 37.47
C GLY A 429 -29.15 -20.04 36.29
N ILE A 430 -27.90 -19.66 36.55
CA ILE A 430 -26.81 -19.79 35.58
C ILE A 430 -26.48 -21.28 35.41
N VAL A 431 -26.33 -21.72 34.17
CA VAL A 431 -25.93 -23.10 33.84
C VAL A 431 -24.52 -23.37 34.37
N ASP A 432 -24.28 -24.58 34.88
CA ASP A 432 -22.95 -24.97 35.34
C ASP A 432 -21.93 -24.86 34.20
N LYS A 433 -20.80 -24.20 34.47
CA LYS A 433 -19.81 -23.90 33.44
C LYS A 433 -19.26 -25.14 32.75
N ARG A 434 -19.10 -26.27 33.46
CA ARG A 434 -18.60 -27.51 32.85
C ARG A 434 -19.58 -28.02 31.79
N VAL A 435 -20.87 -27.91 32.06
CA VAL A 435 -21.92 -28.33 31.12
C VAL A 435 -21.97 -27.41 29.90
N ASP A 436 -21.81 -26.10 30.10
CA ASP A 436 -21.69 -25.11 29.03
C ASP A 436 -20.49 -25.41 28.11
N ASP A 437 -19.29 -25.57 28.70
CA ASP A 437 -18.05 -25.88 27.99
C ASP A 437 -18.14 -27.22 27.21
N GLU A 438 -18.76 -28.25 27.79
CA GLU A 438 -18.99 -29.55 27.14
C GLU A 438 -19.95 -29.44 25.95
N ALA A 439 -21.03 -28.67 26.09
CA ALA A 439 -21.99 -28.44 25.02
C ALA A 439 -21.38 -27.64 23.86
N GLU A 440 -20.61 -26.58 24.15
CA GLU A 440 -19.88 -25.81 23.15
C GLU A 440 -18.87 -26.69 22.39
N THR A 441 -18.15 -27.56 23.09
CA THR A 441 -17.18 -28.49 22.48
C THR A 441 -17.87 -29.44 21.49
N HIS A 442 -18.97 -30.08 21.90
CA HIS A 442 -19.71 -30.97 21.01
C HIS A 442 -20.33 -30.24 19.83
N PHE A 443 -20.88 -29.03 20.05
CA PHE A 443 -21.42 -28.21 18.97
C PHE A 443 -20.36 -27.91 17.90
N ASN A 444 -19.17 -27.46 18.31
CA ASN A 444 -18.07 -27.19 17.38
C ASN A 444 -17.57 -28.45 16.67
N PHE A 445 -17.51 -29.60 17.36
CA PHE A 445 -17.15 -30.89 16.72
C PHE A 445 -18.13 -31.30 15.62
N LEU A 446 -19.43 -31.07 15.82
CA LEU A 446 -20.45 -31.33 14.80
C LEU A 446 -20.28 -30.40 13.59
N LEU A 447 -19.93 -29.12 13.82
CA LEU A 447 -19.63 -28.18 12.72
C LEU A 447 -18.39 -28.61 11.93
N GLU A 448 -17.33 -29.03 12.61
CA GLU A 448 -16.12 -29.55 11.97
C GLU A 448 -16.43 -30.80 11.15
N SER A 449 -17.17 -31.76 11.72
CA SER A 449 -17.58 -32.98 11.02
C SER A 449 -18.41 -32.66 9.77
N ALA A 450 -19.36 -31.72 9.87
CA ALA A 450 -20.15 -31.26 8.74
C ALA A 450 -19.31 -30.56 7.66
N ALA A 451 -18.27 -29.82 8.05
CA ALA A 451 -17.33 -29.19 7.13
C ALA A 451 -16.46 -30.24 6.41
N HIS A 452 -15.96 -31.24 7.12
CA HIS A 452 -15.20 -32.36 6.56
C HIS A 452 -16.04 -33.19 5.58
N GLY A 453 -17.31 -33.47 5.92
CA GLY A 453 -18.23 -34.19 5.02
C GLY A 453 -18.51 -33.46 3.70
N LYS A 454 -18.39 -32.13 3.66
CA LYS A 454 -18.54 -31.32 2.43
C LYS A 454 -17.28 -31.33 1.56
N THR A 455 -16.09 -31.37 2.17
CA THR A 455 -14.81 -31.39 1.45
C THR A 455 -14.43 -32.80 0.97
N SER A 456 -14.80 -33.85 1.71
CA SER A 456 -14.61 -35.24 1.28
C SER A 456 -15.48 -35.62 0.09
N LYS A 457 -16.73 -35.14 0.01
CA LYS A 457 -17.59 -35.29 -1.19
C LYS A 457 -17.04 -34.62 -2.46
N GLN A 458 -16.10 -33.67 -2.34
CA GLN A 458 -15.39 -33.10 -3.49
C GLN A 458 -14.08 -33.84 -3.84
N LYS A 459 -13.66 -34.82 -3.03
CA LYS A 459 -12.36 -35.51 -3.15
C LYS A 459 -12.42 -37.02 -2.82
N SER A 460 -13.46 -37.75 -3.19
CA SER A 460 -13.44 -39.23 -3.37
C SER A 460 -14.86 -39.75 -3.71
N ASP A 461 -15.15 -40.76 -4.54
CA ASP A 461 -14.39 -41.87 -5.15
C ASP A 461 -13.06 -42.16 -4.45
N VAL A 462 -13.13 -43.07 -3.47
CA VAL A 462 -12.05 -43.69 -2.66
C VAL A 462 -12.08 -43.33 -1.16
N VAL A 463 -12.53 -44.36 -0.41
CA VAL A 463 -12.51 -44.65 1.04
C VAL A 463 -13.62 -44.06 1.91
N GLN A 464 -14.68 -44.87 2.04
CA GLN A 464 -15.49 -45.05 3.25
C GLN A 464 -14.60 -45.56 4.39
N GLU A 465 -14.51 -44.83 5.50
CA GLU A 465 -14.47 -45.34 6.87
C GLU A 465 -14.51 -44.15 7.84
N ASP A 466 -14.85 -44.40 9.11
CA ASP A 466 -15.09 -43.44 10.21
C ASP A 466 -16.45 -42.71 10.28
N CYS A 467 -17.55 -43.47 10.15
CA CYS A 467 -18.85 -43.11 10.75
C CYS A 467 -19.24 -43.98 11.95
N SER A 468 -18.31 -44.77 12.50
CA SER A 468 -18.59 -45.72 13.60
C SER A 468 -18.62 -45.07 15.00
N LEU A 469 -18.03 -43.88 15.19
CA LEU A 469 -18.04 -43.19 16.49
C LEU A 469 -19.35 -42.45 16.81
N LEU A 470 -20.28 -42.36 15.85
CA LEU A 470 -21.57 -41.66 16.02
C LEU A 470 -22.69 -42.55 16.58
N CYS A 471 -22.47 -43.87 16.71
CA CYS A 471 -23.52 -44.80 17.13
C CYS A 471 -23.36 -45.42 18.53
N GLU A 472 -22.25 -45.18 19.24
CA GLU A 472 -21.99 -45.83 20.54
C GLU A 472 -22.20 -44.94 21.79
N PHE A 473 -22.45 -43.64 21.65
CA PHE A 473 -22.92 -42.85 22.80
C PHE A 473 -24.45 -42.91 22.87
N SER A 474 -24.91 -44.01 23.51
CA SER A 474 -26.30 -44.32 23.73
C SER A 474 -27.03 -43.24 24.55
N MET A 475 -28.32 -43.14 24.26
CA MET A 475 -29.34 -42.29 24.88
C MET A 475 -29.65 -42.65 26.36
N GLU A 476 -28.67 -42.98 27.20
CA GLU A 476 -28.94 -43.42 28.59
C GLU A 476 -28.76 -42.36 29.68
N LYS A 477 -28.41 -41.11 29.34
CA LYS A 477 -28.40 -40.00 30.32
C LYS A 477 -28.84 -38.67 29.71
N TRP A 478 -30.15 -38.52 29.53
CA TRP A 478 -30.83 -37.22 29.44
C TRP A 478 -32.12 -37.28 30.26
#